data_AF-A0A2W1NH19-F1
#
_entry.id   AF-A0A2W1NH19-F1
#
_cell.length_a   1.000
_cell.length_b   1.000
_cell.length_c   1.000
_cell.angle_alpha   90.00
_cell.angle_beta   90.00
_cell.angle_gamma   90.00
#
_symmetry.space_group_name_H-M   'P 1'
#
loop_
_entity.id
_entity.type
_entity.pdbx_description
1 polymer ?
#
loop_
_entity_poly.entity_id
_entity_poly.type
_entity_poly.pdbx_seq_one_letter_code
_entity_poly.pdbx_strand_id
1 'polypeptide(L)'
;MKFYFYLIPIVLLSGCKQSNSNESMVPEKKLNPTQVITIDSATIKAKLSTDQYEELTAIVDTVQLEKKYGKQWDFCDCIYKTDSINKAIENSETLTDMEITNLFNRFEVIDLHCKILISGANTTPEERKNHQRKVKQCKKSLGI
;
A
#
# COMPACT_ATOMS: atom_id res chain seq x y z
N MET A 1 -60.75 -16.39 -7.33
CA MET A 1 -60.25 -15.57 -8.45
C MET A 1 -58.92 -16.17 -8.91
N LYS A 2 -58.80 -16.52 -10.19
CA LYS A 2 -57.59 -17.09 -10.80
C LYS A 2 -56.71 -15.94 -11.26
N PHE A 3 -55.51 -15.80 -10.70
CA PHE A 3 -54.44 -14.94 -11.24
C PHE A 3 -53.28 -15.85 -11.65
N TYR A 4 -53.12 -16.01 -12.96
CA TYR A 4 -51.91 -16.51 -13.60
C TYR A 4 -51.12 -15.31 -14.09
N PHE A 5 -49.81 -15.23 -13.82
CA PHE A 5 -48.77 -14.57 -14.64
C PHE A 5 -47.42 -14.86 -13.96
N TYR A 6 -46.74 -15.94 -14.37
CA TYR A 6 -45.62 -16.00 -15.32
C TYR A 6 -44.24 -15.83 -14.65
N LEU A 7 -43.60 -16.97 -14.40
CA LEU A 7 -42.17 -17.11 -14.13
C LEU A 7 -41.40 -16.80 -15.42
N ILE A 8 -40.46 -15.85 -15.36
CA ILE A 8 -39.42 -15.67 -16.38
C ILE A 8 -38.07 -16.02 -15.76
N PRO A 9 -37.42 -17.12 -16.17
CA PRO A 9 -36.04 -17.43 -15.80
C PRO A 9 -35.09 -16.66 -16.72
N ILE A 10 -34.25 -15.79 -16.17
CA ILE A 10 -33.17 -15.16 -16.93
C ILE A 10 -31.97 -16.11 -16.96
N VAL A 11 -31.64 -16.46 -18.19
CA VAL A 11 -30.67 -17.44 -18.67
C VAL A 11 -29.23 -17.01 -18.37
N LEU A 12 -28.45 -18.00 -17.93
CA LEU A 12 -26.99 -18.02 -17.88
C LEU A 12 -26.39 -17.76 -19.27
N LEU A 13 -25.43 -16.82 -19.37
CA LEU A 13 -24.43 -16.83 -20.41
C LEU A 13 -23.02 -16.83 -19.80
N SER A 14 -22.28 -17.82 -20.27
CA SER A 14 -20.93 -18.26 -19.99
C SER A 14 -19.86 -17.46 -20.72
N GLY A 15 -18.70 -17.25 -20.07
CA GLY A 15 -17.39 -17.66 -20.58
C GLY A 15 -16.57 -16.72 -21.49
N CYS A 16 -15.34 -16.42 -21.04
CA CYS A 16 -14.05 -16.58 -21.75
C CYS A 16 -13.04 -16.92 -20.62
N LYS A 17 -12.33 -18.06 -20.52
CA LYS A 17 -11.45 -18.86 -21.40
C LYS A 17 -10.23 -18.11 -21.94
N GLN A 18 -9.11 -18.31 -21.22
CA GLN A 18 -7.69 -18.41 -21.59
C GLN A 18 -7.13 -17.50 -22.69
N SER A 19 -6.05 -16.78 -22.35
CA SER A 19 -4.90 -16.65 -23.25
C SER A 19 -3.62 -16.53 -22.43
N ASN A 20 -2.74 -17.53 -22.58
CA ASN A 20 -1.34 -17.42 -22.21
C ASN A 20 -0.64 -16.59 -23.30
N SER A 21 0.07 -15.53 -22.91
CA SER A 21 1.05 -14.89 -23.79
C SER A 21 2.39 -14.87 -23.08
N ASN A 22 3.29 -15.63 -23.71
CA ASN A 22 4.68 -15.87 -23.41
C ASN A 22 5.44 -14.63 -22.94
N GLU A 23 6.23 -14.89 -21.89
CA GLU A 23 7.47 -14.23 -21.53
C GLU A 23 8.25 -13.73 -22.76
N SER A 24 8.42 -12.42 -22.85
CA SER A 24 9.41 -11.79 -23.71
C SER A 24 10.31 -10.96 -22.81
N MET A 25 11.49 -11.50 -22.52
CA MET A 25 12.57 -10.80 -21.82
C MET A 25 12.98 -9.57 -22.62
N VAL A 26 12.55 -8.39 -22.17
CA VAL A 26 13.11 -7.10 -22.59
C VAL A 26 14.27 -6.80 -21.64
N PRO A 27 15.47 -6.44 -22.14
CA PRO A 27 16.64 -6.27 -21.31
C PRO A 27 16.45 -5.13 -20.30
N GLU A 28 16.53 -5.46 -19.01
CA GLU A 28 16.58 -4.52 -17.89
C GLU A 28 17.77 -3.57 -18.05
N LYS A 29 17.54 -2.41 -18.66
CA LYS A 29 18.46 -1.28 -18.51
C LYS A 29 18.21 -0.67 -17.13
N LYS A 30 18.91 -1.17 -16.10
CA LYS A 30 18.90 -0.61 -14.75
C LYS A 30 19.31 0.86 -14.82
N LEU A 31 18.34 1.76 -14.64
CA LEU A 31 18.58 3.19 -14.51
C LEU A 31 19.03 3.45 -13.06
N ASN A 32 20.23 4.00 -12.90
CA ASN A 32 20.80 4.28 -11.59
C ASN A 32 20.06 5.49 -10.95
N PRO A 33 19.36 5.30 -9.81
CA PRO A 33 18.50 6.33 -9.22
C PRO A 33 19.23 7.61 -8.80
N THR A 34 20.56 7.56 -8.62
CA THR A 34 21.37 8.75 -8.29
C THR A 34 21.36 9.81 -9.41
N GLN A 35 21.09 9.43 -10.66
CA GLN A 35 21.08 10.37 -11.81
C GLN A 35 19.72 11.04 -12.07
N VAL A 36 18.66 10.66 -11.35
CA VAL A 36 17.27 11.05 -11.64
C VAL A 36 16.90 12.40 -11.00
N ILE A 37 17.68 12.88 -10.02
CA ILE A 37 17.32 14.01 -9.15
C ILE A 37 17.25 15.36 -9.91
N THR A 38 17.72 15.45 -11.17
CA THR A 38 17.80 16.72 -11.92
C THR A 38 17.04 16.75 -13.26
N ILE A 39 16.27 15.71 -13.62
CA ILE A 39 15.60 15.67 -14.93
C ILE A 39 14.14 16.14 -14.79
N ASP A 40 13.77 17.12 -15.62
CA ASP A 40 12.41 17.67 -15.70
C ASP A 40 11.35 16.59 -15.94
N SER A 41 10.28 16.58 -15.13
CA SER A 41 9.25 15.53 -15.09
C SER A 41 8.52 15.41 -16.43
N ALA A 42 8.39 16.51 -17.18
CA ALA A 42 7.80 16.52 -18.52
C ALA A 42 8.65 15.75 -19.54
N THR A 43 9.98 15.81 -19.43
CA THR A 43 10.91 15.10 -20.31
C THR A 43 10.95 13.60 -20.02
N ILE A 44 10.78 13.21 -18.75
CA ILE A 44 10.69 11.81 -18.31
C ILE A 44 9.36 11.20 -18.80
N LYS A 45 8.23 11.88 -18.59
CA LYS A 45 6.91 11.40 -19.01
C LYS A 45 6.79 11.17 -20.52
N ALA A 46 7.54 11.93 -21.32
CA ALA A 46 7.56 11.78 -22.77
C ALA A 46 8.39 10.57 -23.28
N LYS A 47 9.23 9.96 -22.43
CA LYS A 47 10.16 8.88 -22.81
C LYS A 47 9.85 7.52 -22.19
N LEU A 48 9.06 7.49 -21.12
CA LEU A 48 8.71 6.30 -20.37
C LEU A 48 7.26 5.91 -20.64
N SER A 49 6.94 4.62 -20.57
CA SER A 49 5.54 4.20 -20.49
C SER A 49 4.91 4.73 -19.20
N THR A 50 3.57 4.77 -19.15
CA THR A 50 2.84 5.16 -17.93
C THR A 50 3.32 4.37 -16.71
N ASP A 51 3.42 3.05 -16.85
CA ASP A 51 3.85 2.15 -15.77
C ASP A 51 5.27 2.46 -15.29
N GLN A 52 6.21 2.70 -16.22
CA GLN A 52 7.59 3.03 -15.88
C GLN A 52 7.71 4.42 -15.24
N TYR A 53 6.87 5.37 -15.64
CA TYR A 53 6.81 6.69 -15.03
C TYR A 53 6.27 6.63 -13.60
N GLU A 54 5.21 5.84 -13.37
CA GLU A 54 4.64 5.61 -12.04
C GLU A 54 5.64 4.93 -11.10
N GLU A 55 6.33 3.90 -11.58
CA GLU A 55 7.38 3.21 -10.81
C GLU A 55 8.54 4.15 -10.46
N LEU A 56 9.02 4.93 -11.44
CA LEU A 56 10.10 5.91 -11.20
C LEU A 56 9.66 6.99 -10.21
N THR A 57 8.42 7.44 -10.28
CA THR A 57 7.87 8.43 -9.35
C THR A 57 7.81 7.87 -7.93
N ALA A 58 7.34 6.62 -7.76
CA ALA A 58 7.32 5.96 -6.46
C ALA A 58 8.72 5.79 -5.85
N ILE A 59 9.73 5.50 -6.68
CA ILE A 59 11.14 5.42 -6.25
C ILE A 59 11.64 6.81 -5.82
N VAL A 60 11.38 7.85 -6.62
CA VAL A 60 11.80 9.23 -6.30
C VAL A 60 11.16 9.71 -5.00
N ASP A 61 9.87 9.48 -4.80
CA ASP A 61 9.15 9.82 -3.57
C ASP A 61 9.76 9.11 -2.36
N THR A 62 10.07 7.81 -2.50
CA THR A 62 10.71 7.03 -1.45
C THR A 62 12.08 7.62 -1.07
N VAL A 63 12.91 7.94 -2.06
CA VAL A 63 14.24 8.55 -1.85
C VAL A 63 14.13 9.92 -1.16
N GLN A 64 13.17 10.75 -1.56
CA GLN A 64 12.95 12.06 -0.94
C GLN A 64 12.47 11.94 0.51
N LEU A 65 11.56 10.99 0.78
CA LEU A 65 11.10 10.69 2.13
C LEU A 65 12.23 10.17 3.01
N GLU A 66 13.06 9.27 2.51
CA GLU A 66 14.21 8.74 3.26
C GLU A 66 15.27 9.81 3.54
N LYS A 67 15.48 10.74 2.61
CA LYS A 67 16.37 11.89 2.84
C LYS A 67 15.84 12.80 3.96
N LYS A 68 14.52 12.92 4.12
CA LYS A 68 13.90 13.82 5.11
C LYS A 68 13.70 13.17 6.47
N TYR A 69 13.29 11.90 6.50
CA TYR A 69 12.83 11.21 7.71
C TYR A 69 13.71 10.01 8.09
N GLY A 70 14.75 9.71 7.30
CA GLY A 70 15.56 8.52 7.46
C GLY A 70 14.93 7.28 6.82
N LYS A 71 15.63 6.15 6.91
CA LYS A 71 15.22 4.87 6.32
C LYS A 71 13.76 4.56 6.65
N GLN A 72 12.94 4.25 5.66
CA GLN A 72 11.54 3.90 5.87
C GLN A 72 11.40 2.38 6.09
N TRP A 73 10.39 1.97 6.86
CA TRP A 73 10.04 0.56 7.03
C TRP A 73 9.04 0.11 5.97
N ASP A 74 9.02 -1.20 5.75
CA ASP A 74 8.09 -1.82 4.81
C ASP A 74 6.65 -1.75 5.33
N PHE A 75 5.70 -1.85 4.41
CA PHE A 75 4.27 -1.73 4.70
C PHE A 75 3.83 -2.62 5.87
N CYS A 76 4.16 -3.92 5.84
CA CYS A 76 3.72 -4.84 6.90
C CYS A 76 4.43 -4.61 8.24
N ASP A 77 5.68 -4.16 8.26
CA ASP A 77 6.39 -3.80 9.49
C ASP A 77 5.71 -2.63 10.20
N CYS A 78 5.32 -1.62 9.42
CA CYS A 78 4.58 -0.49 9.93
C CYS A 78 3.20 -0.90 10.49
N ILE A 79 2.45 -1.74 9.77
CA ILE A 79 1.16 -2.26 10.26
C ILE A 79 1.34 -3.03 11.57
N TYR A 80 2.32 -3.91 11.65
CA TYR A 80 2.57 -4.72 12.84
C TYR A 80 2.94 -3.87 14.06
N LYS A 81 3.89 -2.94 13.90
CA LYS A 81 4.35 -2.11 15.01
C LYS A 81 3.27 -1.14 15.47
N THR A 82 2.47 -0.60 14.55
CA THR A 82 1.30 0.24 14.87
C THR A 82 0.25 -0.56 15.64
N ASP A 83 -0.09 -1.77 15.17
CA ASP A 83 -1.03 -2.67 15.85
C ASP A 83 -0.55 -3.03 17.26
N SER A 84 0.75 -3.28 17.43
CA SER A 84 1.36 -3.56 18.73
C SER A 84 1.21 -2.40 19.72
N ILE A 85 1.43 -1.15 19.28
CA ILE A 85 1.23 0.03 20.12
C ILE A 85 -0.25 0.23 20.43
N ASN A 86 -1.13 0.12 19.44
CA ASN A 86 -2.57 0.28 19.64
C ASN A 86 -3.10 -0.73 20.67
N LYS A 87 -2.69 -2.00 20.59
CA LYS A 87 -3.02 -3.00 21.61
C LYS A 87 -2.50 -2.65 22.99
N ALA A 88 -1.28 -2.11 23.10
CA ALA A 88 -0.75 -1.68 24.39
C ALA A 88 -1.57 -0.51 24.98
N ILE A 89 -2.02 0.41 24.13
CA ILE A 89 -2.90 1.53 24.53
C ILE A 89 -4.30 1.03 24.91
N GLU A 90 -4.87 0.08 24.17
CA GLU A 90 -6.17 -0.53 24.49
C GLU A 90 -6.14 -1.23 25.86
N ASN A 91 -4.99 -1.74 26.29
CA ASN A 91 -4.80 -2.37 27.61
C ASN A 91 -4.18 -1.41 28.65
N SER A 92 -4.29 -0.09 28.43
CA SER A 92 -3.59 0.93 29.22
C SER A 92 -4.09 1.11 30.66
N GLU A 93 -5.22 0.50 31.04
CA GLU A 93 -5.77 0.56 32.40
C GLU A 93 -4.80 0.07 33.49
N THR A 94 -3.75 -0.65 33.09
CA THR A 94 -2.73 -1.23 33.98
C THR A 94 -1.36 -0.55 33.88
N LEU A 95 -1.23 0.49 33.04
CA LEU A 95 0.05 1.14 32.77
C LEU A 95 0.28 2.34 33.69
N THR A 96 1.52 2.50 34.11
CA THR A 96 2.01 3.70 34.80
C THR A 96 2.20 4.86 33.83
N ASP A 97 2.23 6.10 34.33
CA ASP A 97 2.51 7.30 33.53
C ASP A 97 3.84 7.21 32.76
N MET A 98 4.85 6.54 33.35
CA MET A 98 6.14 6.30 32.71
C MET A 98 6.02 5.33 31.52
N GLU A 99 5.23 4.26 31.67
CA GLU A 99 4.99 3.30 30.59
C GLU A 99 4.17 3.93 29.46
N ILE A 100 3.19 4.76 29.79
CA ILE A 100 2.43 5.56 28.82
C ILE A 100 3.38 6.48 28.05
N THR A 101 4.27 7.20 28.74
CA THR A 101 5.28 8.06 28.09
C THR A 101 6.19 7.25 27.16
N ASN A 102 6.62 6.06 27.58
CA ASN A 102 7.41 5.17 26.74
C ASN A 102 6.66 4.67 25.51
N LEU A 103 5.34 4.42 25.60
CA LEU A 103 4.51 4.08 24.45
C LEU A 103 4.44 5.24 23.44
N PHE A 104 4.29 6.47 23.90
CA PHE A 104 4.32 7.64 23.02
C PHE A 104 5.66 7.81 22.32
N ASN A 105 6.78 7.68 23.05
CA ASN A 105 8.12 7.73 22.43
C ASN A 105 8.30 6.65 21.36
N ARG A 106 7.77 5.43 21.60
CA ARG A 106 7.79 4.36 20.60
C ARG A 106 6.90 4.69 19.39
N PHE A 107 5.76 5.32 19.62
CA PHE A 107 4.88 5.77 18.55
C PHE A 107 5.55 6.82 17.66
N GLU A 108 6.29 7.77 18.22
CA GLU A 108 7.04 8.77 17.45
C GLU A 108 8.09 8.13 16.53
N VAL A 109 8.81 7.12 17.03
CA VAL A 109 9.76 6.35 16.21
C VAL A 109 9.05 5.63 15.07
N ILE A 110 7.90 5.01 15.34
CA ILE A 110 7.09 4.36 14.30
C ILE A 110 6.61 5.38 13.27
N ASP A 111 6.08 6.52 13.70
CA ASP A 111 5.61 7.59 12.81
C ASP A 111 6.74 8.14 11.91
N LEU A 112 7.96 8.25 12.43
CA LEU A 112 9.14 8.66 11.66
C LEU A 112 9.49 7.66 10.54
N HIS A 113 9.42 6.36 10.83
CA HIS A 113 9.78 5.29 9.89
C HIS A 113 8.65 4.88 8.93
N CYS A 114 7.41 5.27 9.21
CA CYS A 114 6.23 4.84 8.47
C CYS A 114 5.56 5.95 7.67
N LYS A 115 6.29 7.02 7.32
CA LYS A 115 5.74 8.19 6.61
C LYS A 115 5.13 7.84 5.27
N ILE A 116 5.67 6.84 4.57
CA ILE A 116 5.15 6.34 3.29
C ILE A 116 3.66 5.93 3.39
N LEU A 117 3.25 5.33 4.52
CA LEU A 117 1.86 4.91 4.73
C LEU A 117 0.89 6.08 4.86
N ILE A 118 1.36 7.22 5.35
CA ILE A 118 0.55 8.40 5.66
C ILE A 118 0.54 9.36 4.47
N SER A 119 1.58 9.35 3.64
CA SER A 119 1.67 10.17 2.42
C SER A 119 0.85 9.63 1.24
N GLY A 120 0.49 8.34 1.25
CA GLY A 120 -0.34 7.74 0.20
C GLY A 120 -1.83 8.04 0.39
N ALA A 121 -2.40 8.89 -0.48
CA ALA A 121 -3.80 9.25 -0.41
C ALA A 121 -4.70 8.07 -0.88
N ASN A 122 -5.24 7.30 0.06
CA ASN A 122 -6.27 6.27 -0.22
C ASN A 122 -7.66 6.94 -0.31
N THR A 123 -7.86 7.75 -1.34
CA THR A 123 -9.00 8.67 -1.46
C THR A 123 -10.25 8.00 -1.99
N THR A 124 -10.11 7.02 -2.88
CA THR A 124 -11.25 6.32 -3.47
C THR A 124 -11.72 5.14 -2.61
N PRO A 125 -13.01 4.74 -2.71
CA PRO A 125 -13.49 3.54 -2.01
C PRO A 125 -12.70 2.27 -2.35
N GLU A 126 -12.27 2.14 -3.62
CA GLU A 126 -11.51 0.98 -4.09
C GLU A 126 -10.08 0.98 -3.54
N GLU A 127 -9.40 2.13 -3.51
CA GLU A 127 -8.10 2.28 -2.83
C GLU A 127 -8.19 1.91 -1.35
N ARG A 128 -9.21 2.41 -0.63
CA ARG A 128 -9.42 2.07 0.78
C ARG A 128 -9.65 0.58 0.98
N LYS A 129 -10.44 -0.06 0.12
CA LYS A 129 -10.69 -1.51 0.16
C LYS A 129 -9.41 -2.31 -0.09
N ASN A 130 -8.60 -1.89 -1.05
CA ASN A 130 -7.32 -2.52 -1.36
C ASN A 130 -6.30 -2.35 -0.22
N HIS A 131 -6.24 -1.16 0.37
CA HIS A 131 -5.46 -0.92 1.59
C HIS A 131 -5.91 -1.85 2.73
N GLN A 132 -7.21 -1.94 3.01
CA GLN A 132 -7.75 -2.85 4.03
C GLN A 132 -7.41 -4.31 3.75
N ARG A 133 -7.43 -4.75 2.48
CA ARG A 133 -7.01 -6.11 2.10
C ARG A 133 -5.53 -6.34 2.40
N LYS A 134 -4.65 -5.39 2.05
CA LYS A 134 -3.21 -5.47 2.35
C LYS A 134 -2.95 -5.51 3.86
N VAL A 135 -3.62 -4.67 4.63
CA VAL A 135 -3.56 -4.70 6.11
C VAL A 135 -3.95 -6.07 6.66
N LYS A 136 -5.08 -6.62 6.20
CA LYS A 136 -5.55 -7.95 6.62
C LYS A 136 -4.55 -9.05 6.27
N GLN A 137 -3.91 -8.97 5.11
CA GLN A 137 -2.89 -9.93 4.70
C GLN A 137 -1.67 -9.90 5.63
N CYS A 138 -1.16 -8.71 5.96
CA CYS A 138 -0.05 -8.55 6.91
C CYS A 138 -0.38 -9.14 8.29
N LYS A 139 -1.58 -8.89 8.82
CA LYS A 139 -2.00 -9.44 10.12
C LYS A 139 -2.10 -10.97 10.08
N LYS A 140 -2.73 -11.52 9.03
CA LYS A 140 -2.87 -12.97 8.84
C LYS A 140 -1.52 -13.70 8.75
N SER A 141 -0.53 -13.15 8.04
CA SER A 141 0.80 -13.78 7.94
C SER A 141 1.54 -13.87 9.28
N LEU A 142 1.14 -13.07 10.27
CA LEU A 142 1.78 -12.99 11.59
C LEU A 142 0.95 -13.68 12.68
N GLY A 143 -0.18 -14.32 12.33
CA GLY A 143 -1.07 -14.98 13.30
C GLY A 143 -1.87 -14.01 14.19
N ILE A 144 -2.09 -12.78 13.69
CA ILE A 144 -2.82 -11.69 14.37
C ILE A 144 -4.19 -11.48 13.72
#